data_AF-A0A7C3IX40-F1
#
_entry.id   AF-A0A7C3IX40-F1
#
_cell.length_a   1.000
_cell.length_b   1.000
_cell.length_c   1.000
_cell.angle_alpha   90.00
_cell.angle_beta   90.00
_cell.angle_gamma   90.00
#
_symmetry.space_group_name_H-M   'P 1'
#
loop_
_entity.id
_entity.type
_entity.pdbx_description
1 polymer ?
#
loop_
_entity_poly.entity_id
_entity_poly.type
_entity_poly.pdbx_seq_one_letter_code
_entity_poly.pdbx_strand_id
1 'polypeptide(L)'
;MADGPSTYHRALPLTTGQLEALCPASVFRQAARYAKSAHMVDRLRIGEALYARFHGTRGIYSTRIAVAERDLKFECTCPLANPRQPCKHAIALGLGWLESPGSFHDLDLTLARLAHARKAEILTLLRQAAQQLPEIVPLLDRRRPS
;
A
#
# COMPACT_ATOMS: atom_id res chain seq x y z
N MET A 1 21.33 17.72 14.61
CA MET A 1 21.68 17.30 13.23
C MET A 1 21.04 15.95 12.97
N ALA A 2 19.98 15.95 12.16
CA ALA A 2 19.48 14.86 11.31
C ALA A 2 18.18 15.40 10.71
N ASP A 3 18.26 16.07 9.55
CA ASP A 3 17.08 16.29 8.72
C ASP A 3 16.63 14.91 8.26
N GLY A 4 15.56 14.40 8.89
CA GLY A 4 14.90 13.18 8.45
C GLY A 4 14.39 13.35 7.00
N PRO A 5 14.30 12.28 6.21
CA PRO A 5 13.80 12.37 4.85
C PRO A 5 12.38 12.93 4.89
N SER A 6 12.23 14.17 4.43
CA SER A 6 10.99 14.92 4.30
C SER A 6 9.80 14.02 3.94
N THR A 7 8.99 13.68 4.95
CA THR A 7 7.84 12.76 4.89
C THR A 7 6.57 13.48 4.45
N TYR A 8 6.67 14.37 3.45
CA TYR A 8 5.47 15.01 2.91
C TYR A 8 4.82 14.05 1.92
N HIS A 9 3.97 13.18 2.45
CA HIS A 9 3.01 12.49 1.64
C HIS A 9 2.00 13.49 1.10
N ARG A 10 1.92 13.64 -0.23
CA ARG A 10 0.86 14.43 -0.86
C ARG A 10 -0.50 13.86 -0.44
N ALA A 11 -1.41 14.70 0.06
CA ALA A 11 -2.74 14.22 0.43
C ALA A 11 -3.40 13.49 -0.76
N LEU A 12 -4.03 12.34 -0.48
CA LEU A 12 -4.93 11.70 -1.43
C LEU A 12 -6.31 12.34 -1.32
N PRO A 13 -7.07 12.48 -2.42
CA PRO A 13 -8.46 12.95 -2.38
C PRO A 13 -9.38 11.84 -1.86
N LEU A 14 -9.12 11.42 -0.61
CA LEU A 14 -9.82 10.38 0.13
C LEU A 14 -10.31 11.00 1.45
N THR A 15 -11.53 10.66 1.84
CA THR A 15 -12.14 11.14 3.09
C THR A 15 -12.77 9.98 3.85
N THR A 16 -12.93 10.16 5.16
CA THR A 16 -13.63 9.19 6.02
C THR A 16 -15.07 8.98 5.55
N GLY A 17 -15.77 10.06 5.15
CA GLY A 17 -17.16 9.97 4.66
C GLY A 17 -17.31 9.12 3.40
N GLN A 18 -16.34 9.17 2.47
CA GLN A 18 -16.33 8.27 1.31
C GLN A 18 -16.18 6.81 1.74
N LEU A 19 -15.32 6.51 2.72
CA LEU A 19 -15.13 5.15 3.23
C LEU A 19 -16.37 4.63 3.98
N GLU A 20 -17.03 5.49 4.75
CA GLU A 20 -18.29 5.17 5.43
C GLU A 20 -19.42 4.89 4.44
N ALA A 21 -19.54 5.68 3.38
CA ALA A 21 -20.57 5.49 2.35
C ALA A 21 -20.42 4.18 1.56
N LEU A 22 -19.22 3.61 1.49
CA LEU A 22 -18.95 2.40 0.72
C LEU A 22 -19.28 1.09 1.45
N CYS A 23 -19.57 1.12 2.75
CA CYS A 23 -19.76 -0.11 3.51
C CYS A 23 -20.80 0.02 4.64
N PRO A 24 -21.39 -1.10 5.08
CA PRO A 24 -22.24 -1.09 6.27
C PRO A 24 -21.46 -0.65 7.50
N ALA A 25 -22.13 0.01 8.45
CA ALA A 25 -21.52 0.49 9.69
C ALA A 25 -20.79 -0.62 10.49
N SER A 26 -21.24 -1.88 10.40
CA SER A 26 -20.57 -3.02 11.03
C SER A 26 -19.19 -3.32 10.44
N VAL A 27 -19.04 -3.17 9.11
CA VAL A 27 -17.76 -3.33 8.41
C VAL A 27 -16.84 -2.16 8.76
N PHE A 28 -17.37 -0.94 8.76
CA PHE A 28 -16.61 0.25 9.11
C PHE A 28 -16.03 0.19 10.53
N ARG A 29 -16.85 -0.20 11.53
CA ARG A 29 -16.38 -0.38 12.92
C ARG A 29 -15.27 -1.43 13.05
N GLN A 30 -15.38 -2.54 12.31
CA GLN A 30 -14.33 -3.55 12.29
C GLN A 30 -13.06 -3.01 11.62
N ALA A 31 -13.19 -2.29 10.52
CA ALA A 31 -12.08 -1.71 9.80
C ALA A 31 -11.28 -0.73 10.66
N ALA A 32 -11.95 0.12 11.44
CA ALA A 32 -11.31 1.05 12.37
C ALA A 32 -10.39 0.35 13.39
N ARG A 33 -10.76 -0.86 13.85
CA ARG A 33 -9.88 -1.68 14.70
C ARG A 33 -8.65 -2.19 13.96
N TYR A 34 -8.81 -2.61 12.71
CA TYR A 34 -7.71 -3.14 11.91
C TYR A 34 -6.73 -2.06 11.46
N ALA A 35 -7.21 -0.84 11.17
CA ALA A 35 -6.38 0.30 10.78
C ALA A 35 -5.27 0.61 11.81
N LYS A 36 -5.60 0.44 13.10
CA LYS A 36 -4.70 0.66 14.24
C LYS A 36 -3.95 -0.59 14.70
N SER A 37 -4.19 -1.73 14.06
CA SER A 37 -3.64 -3.01 14.51
C SER A 37 -2.28 -3.31 13.88
N ALA A 38 -1.47 -4.09 14.60
CA ALA A 38 -0.23 -4.67 14.08
C ALA A 38 -0.46 -5.67 12.94
N HIS A 39 -1.72 -6.04 12.64
CA HIS A 39 -2.03 -6.94 11.53
C HIS A 39 -1.85 -6.28 10.16
N MET A 40 -1.90 -4.94 10.06
CA MET A 40 -1.70 -4.21 8.80
C MET A 40 -0.23 -3.85 8.63
N VAL A 41 0.45 -4.59 7.76
CA VAL A 41 1.90 -4.53 7.48
C VAL A 41 2.16 -4.15 6.02
N ASP A 42 3.42 -3.85 5.69
CA ASP A 42 3.88 -3.51 4.33
C ASP A 42 3.04 -2.42 3.66
N ARG A 43 2.80 -1.35 4.43
CA ARG A 43 2.01 -0.19 4.01
C ARG A 43 2.80 0.57 2.94
N LEU A 44 2.24 0.63 1.74
CA LEU A 44 2.89 1.19 0.56
C LEU A 44 1.94 2.12 -0.18
N ARG A 45 2.48 3.19 -0.73
CA ARG A 45 1.82 4.07 -1.68
C ARG A 45 2.57 4.05 -3.01
N ILE A 46 1.80 4.02 -4.09
CA ILE A 46 2.29 4.23 -5.46
C ILE A 46 1.25 5.13 -6.15
N GLY A 47 1.63 6.36 -6.50
CA GLY A 47 0.74 7.36 -7.08
C GLY A 47 -0.50 7.63 -6.20
N GLU A 48 -1.67 7.36 -6.77
CA GLU A 48 -2.97 7.49 -6.10
C GLU A 48 -3.50 6.15 -5.55
N ALA A 49 -2.62 5.14 -5.44
CA ALA A 49 -2.95 3.84 -4.90
C ALA A 49 -2.23 3.56 -3.58
N LEU A 50 -2.98 2.96 -2.65
CA LEU A 50 -2.51 2.43 -1.37
C LEU A 50 -2.50 0.92 -1.44
N TYR A 51 -1.53 0.32 -0.74
CA TYR A 51 -1.38 -1.11 -0.60
C TYR A 51 -1.01 -1.44 0.85
N ALA A 52 -1.44 -2.60 1.30
CA ALA A 52 -0.93 -3.22 2.51
C ALA A 52 -1.14 -4.73 2.45
N ARG A 53 -0.46 -5.45 3.33
CA ARG A 53 -0.78 -6.83 3.67
C ARG A 53 -1.45 -6.89 5.04
N PHE A 54 -2.38 -7.82 5.19
CA PHE A 54 -3.08 -8.08 6.45
C PHE A 54 -2.82 -9.50 6.93
N HIS A 55 -2.25 -9.64 8.12
CA HIS A 55 -2.08 -10.94 8.77
C HIS A 55 -3.42 -11.39 9.38
N GLY A 56 -4.11 -12.27 8.67
CA GLY A 56 -5.36 -12.88 9.11
C GLY A 56 -5.16 -14.28 9.71
N THR A 57 -6.24 -14.83 10.26
CA THR A 57 -6.21 -16.18 10.87
C THR A 57 -6.05 -17.31 9.85
N ARG A 58 -6.39 -17.07 8.57
CA ARG A 58 -6.29 -18.05 7.48
C ARG A 58 -5.19 -17.71 6.47
N GLY A 59 -4.23 -16.85 6.84
CA GLY A 59 -3.13 -16.44 5.97
C GLY A 59 -3.02 -14.92 5.80
N ILE A 60 -2.17 -14.52 4.87
CA ILE A 60 -1.85 -13.12 4.57
C ILE A 60 -2.68 -12.65 3.39
N TYR A 61 -3.37 -11.51 3.55
CA TYR A 61 -4.19 -10.92 2.51
C TYR A 61 -3.56 -9.65 1.96
N SER A 62 -3.39 -9.58 0.64
CA SER A 62 -2.99 -8.35 -0.03
C SER A 62 -4.22 -7.50 -0.29
N THR A 63 -4.12 -6.21 0.00
CA THR A 63 -5.21 -5.25 -0.16
C THR A 63 -4.71 -4.02 -0.90
N ARG A 64 -5.54 -3.50 -1.80
CA ARG A 64 -5.30 -2.29 -2.57
C ARG A 64 -6.52 -1.37 -2.51
N ILE A 65 -6.28 -0.07 -2.39
CA ILE A 65 -7.25 0.98 -2.76
C ILE A 65 -6.59 1.84 -3.83
N ALA A 66 -7.30 2.14 -4.91
CA ALA A 66 -6.92 3.19 -5.85
C ALA A 66 -7.98 4.29 -5.82
N VAL A 67 -7.52 5.53 -5.64
CA VAL A 67 -8.35 6.72 -5.75
C VAL A 67 -8.28 7.18 -7.20
N ALA A 68 -9.42 7.25 -7.89
CA ALA A 68 -9.50 7.68 -9.28
C ALA A 68 -10.57 8.76 -9.40
N GLU A 69 -10.14 10.04 -9.44
CA GLU A 69 -10.97 11.26 -9.51
C GLU A 69 -12.13 11.36 -8.50
N ARG A 70 -13.17 10.52 -8.66
CA ARG A 70 -14.39 10.46 -7.83
C ARG A 70 -14.74 9.06 -7.35
N ASP A 71 -14.07 8.03 -7.85
CA ASP A 71 -14.34 6.63 -7.54
C ASP A 71 -13.19 6.00 -6.75
N LEU A 72 -13.56 5.08 -5.86
CA LEU A 72 -12.62 4.25 -5.11
C LEU A 72 -12.69 2.83 -5.63
N LYS A 73 -11.60 2.37 -6.23
CA LYS A 73 -11.44 0.96 -6.60
C LYS A 73 -10.74 0.23 -5.47
N PHE A 74 -11.25 -0.92 -5.09
CA PHE A 74 -10.69 -1.72 -4.01
C PHE A 74 -10.55 -3.18 -4.43
N GLU A 75 -9.46 -3.79 -3.99
CA GLU A 75 -9.17 -5.19 -4.20
C GLU A 75 -8.61 -5.77 -2.91
N CYS A 76 -8.98 -7.01 -2.61
CA CYS A 76 -8.41 -7.74 -1.49
C CYS A 76 -8.38 -9.22 -1.81
N THR A 77 -7.36 -9.95 -1.35
CA THR A 77 -7.29 -11.41 -1.51
C THR A 77 -7.92 -12.19 -0.36
N CYS A 78 -8.63 -11.51 0.57
CA CYS A 78 -9.29 -12.20 1.68
C CYS A 78 -10.54 -12.98 1.23
N PRO A 79 -10.98 -14.02 1.96
CA PRO A 79 -12.15 -14.82 1.59
C PRO A 79 -13.48 -14.05 1.49
N LEU A 80 -13.53 -12.84 2.05
CA LEU A 80 -14.71 -11.96 2.03
C LEU A 80 -14.62 -10.88 0.95
N ALA A 81 -13.62 -10.94 0.07
CA ALA A 81 -13.47 -9.97 -1.00
C ALA A 81 -14.63 -10.08 -1.99
N ASN A 82 -15.19 -8.93 -2.35
CA ASN A 82 -16.28 -8.82 -3.31
C ASN A 82 -15.98 -7.61 -4.22
N PRO A 83 -16.14 -7.70 -5.55
CA PRO A 83 -15.86 -6.58 -6.45
C PRO A 83 -16.76 -5.35 -6.26
N ARG A 84 -17.95 -5.54 -5.67
CA ARG A 84 -18.96 -4.48 -5.48
C ARG A 84 -18.99 -3.91 -4.07
N GLN A 85 -18.43 -4.60 -3.09
CA GLN A 85 -18.46 -4.16 -1.70
C GLN A 85 -17.10 -4.38 -1.02
N PRO A 86 -16.49 -3.33 -0.43
CA PRO A 86 -15.19 -3.46 0.19
C PRO A 86 -15.29 -4.28 1.47
N CYS A 87 -14.35 -5.21 1.63
CA CYS A 87 -14.15 -5.86 2.91
C CYS A 87 -13.54 -4.87 3.93
N LYS A 88 -13.55 -5.26 5.21
CA LYS A 88 -12.95 -4.46 6.29
C LYS A 88 -11.48 -4.10 6.06
N HIS A 89 -10.70 -4.94 5.36
CA HIS A 89 -9.28 -4.65 5.10
C HIS A 89 -9.12 -3.48 4.13
N ALA A 90 -9.95 -3.40 3.09
CA ALA A 90 -9.94 -2.27 2.16
C ALA A 90 -10.27 -0.99 2.93
N ILE A 91 -11.35 -0.97 3.70
CA ILE A 91 -11.71 0.22 4.50
C ILE A 91 -10.61 0.55 5.53
N ALA A 92 -10.01 -0.45 6.17
CA ALA A 92 -8.94 -0.27 7.16
C ALA A 92 -7.69 0.35 6.54
N LEU A 93 -7.35 -0.02 5.30
CA LEU A 93 -6.23 0.57 4.56
C LEU A 93 -6.46 2.06 4.32
N GLY A 94 -7.66 2.46 3.91
CA GLY A 94 -8.03 3.86 3.73
C GLY A 94 -8.01 4.64 5.04
N LEU A 95 -8.57 4.07 6.11
CA LEU A 95 -8.55 4.69 7.44
C LEU A 95 -7.12 4.85 7.98
N GLY A 96 -6.28 3.83 7.78
CA GLY A 96 -4.87 3.88 8.20
C GLY A 96 -4.09 4.98 7.49
N TRP A 97 -4.39 5.23 6.21
CA TRP A 97 -3.84 6.37 5.49
C TRP A 97 -4.31 7.70 6.07
N LEU A 98 -5.62 7.87 6.29
CA LEU A 98 -6.18 9.12 6.82
C LEU A 98 -5.66 9.46 8.22
N GLU A 99 -5.46 8.44 9.07
CA GLU A 99 -4.96 8.62 10.43
C GLU A 99 -3.45 8.83 10.50
N SER A 100 -2.67 8.13 9.67
CA SER A 100 -1.21 8.18 9.73
C SER A 100 -0.57 7.97 8.34
N PRO A 101 -0.63 8.99 7.45
CA PRO A 101 -0.03 8.90 6.12
C PRO A 101 1.46 8.56 6.17
N GLY A 102 2.18 9.11 7.15
CA GLY A 102 3.61 8.87 7.40
C GLY A 102 3.98 7.43 7.73
N SER A 103 3.01 6.54 7.98
CA SER A 103 3.26 5.11 8.20
C SER A 103 3.40 4.31 6.91
N PHE A 104 3.21 4.94 5.74
CA PHE A 104 3.31 4.29 4.44
C PHE A 104 4.65 4.62 3.79
N HIS A 105 5.31 3.61 3.22
CA HIS A 105 6.40 3.87 2.31
C HIS A 105 5.86 4.43 1.00
N ASP A 106 6.49 5.47 0.46
CA ASP A 106 6.11 6.06 -0.83
C ASP A 106 7.11 5.61 -1.90
N LEU A 107 6.64 4.78 -2.83
CA LEU A 107 7.50 4.25 -3.88
C LEU A 107 7.92 5.35 -4.86
N ASP A 108 7.06 6.32 -5.16
CA ASP A 108 7.39 7.37 -6.13
C ASP A 108 8.48 8.29 -5.58
N LEU A 109 8.43 8.62 -4.28
CA LEU A 109 9.52 9.34 -3.62
C LEU A 109 10.82 8.53 -3.61
N THR A 110 10.73 7.22 -3.40
CA THR A 110 11.89 6.33 -3.45
C THR A 110 12.49 6.29 -4.86
N LEU A 111 11.65 6.15 -5.89
CA LEU A 111 12.06 6.14 -7.29
C LEU A 111 12.66 7.48 -7.72
N ALA A 112 12.11 8.61 -7.27
CA ALA A 112 12.65 9.94 -7.54
C ALA A 112 14.08 10.10 -6.96
N ARG A 113 14.33 9.58 -5.75
CA ARG A 113 15.69 9.55 -5.17
C ARG A 113 16.63 8.66 -5.98
N LEU A 114 16.16 7.48 -6.39
CA LEU A 114 16.95 6.55 -7.20
C LEU A 114 17.18 7.03 -8.64
N ALA A 115 16.35 7.93 -9.16
CA ALA A 115 16.52 8.49 -10.50
C ALA A 115 17.84 9.28 -10.66
N HIS A 116 18.39 9.77 -9.54
CA HIS A 116 19.69 10.45 -9.50
C HIS A 116 20.85 9.52 -9.10
N ALA A 117 20.57 8.26 -8.76
CA ALA A 117 21.60 7.29 -8.43
C ALA A 117 22.30 6.77 -9.67
N ARG A 118 23.56 6.38 -9.53
CA ARG A 118 24.31 5.76 -10.62
C ARG A 118 23.74 4.38 -10.88
N LYS A 119 23.74 3.95 -12.15
CA LYS A 119 23.30 2.59 -12.55
C LYS A 119 23.96 1.50 -11.71
N ALA A 120 25.25 1.62 -11.40
CA ALA A 120 25.99 0.64 -10.58
C ALA A 120 25.45 0.53 -9.14
N GLU A 121 25.02 1.65 -8.55
CA GLU A 121 24.43 1.69 -7.21
C GLU A 121 23.05 1.01 -7.22
N ILE A 122 22.23 1.30 -8.23
CA ILE A 122 20.92 0.65 -8.41
C ILE A 122 21.08 -0.87 -8.58
N LEU A 123 22.04 -1.32 -9.41
CA LEU A 123 22.32 -2.75 -9.58
C LEU A 123 22.79 -3.42 -8.28
N THR A 124 23.53 -2.69 -7.45
CA THR A 124 23.96 -3.18 -6.12
C THR A 124 22.76 -3.32 -5.19
N LEU A 125 21.87 -2.32 -5.16
CA LEU A 125 20.63 -2.37 -4.38
C LEU A 125 19.71 -3.51 -4.84
N LEU A 126 19.55 -3.70 -6.15
CA LEU A 126 18.76 -4.81 -6.70
C LEU A 126 19.34 -6.18 -6.33
N ARG A 127 20.67 -6.32 -6.34
CA ARG A 127 21.34 -7.54 -5.88
C ARG A 127 21.04 -7.81 -4.40
N GLN A 128 21.15 -6.78 -3.56
CA GLN A 128 20.85 -6.90 -2.12
C GLN A 128 19.39 -7.24 -1.87
N ALA A 129 18.46 -6.60 -2.58
CA ALA A 129 17.04 -6.91 -2.52
C ALA A 129 16.76 -8.37 -2.93
N ALA A 130 17.38 -8.85 -4.01
CA ALA A 130 17.22 -10.22 -4.49
C ALA A 130 17.79 -11.27 -3.53
N GLN A 131 18.82 -10.93 -2.75
CA GLN A 131 19.34 -11.80 -1.69
C GLN A 131 18.35 -11.93 -0.53
N GLN A 132 17.61 -10.88 -0.22
CA GLN A 132 16.61 -10.89 0.85
C GLN A 132 15.25 -11.45 0.40
N LEU A 133 14.90 -11.24 -0.86
CA LEU A 133 13.63 -11.64 -1.48
C LEU A 133 13.91 -12.34 -2.82
N PRO A 134 14.31 -13.62 -2.80
CA PRO A 134 14.65 -14.35 -4.04
C PRO A 134 13.50 -14.39 -5.06
N GLU A 135 12.25 -14.25 -4.64
CA GLU A 135 11.07 -14.23 -5.49
C GLU A 135 11.02 -13.04 -6.46
N ILE A 136 11.83 -11.99 -6.26
CA ILE A 136 11.88 -10.86 -7.19
C ILE A 136 12.66 -11.20 -8.47
N VAL A 137 13.57 -12.18 -8.43
CA VAL A 137 14.44 -12.50 -9.57
C VAL A 137 13.63 -12.86 -10.82
N PRO A 138 12.64 -13.79 -10.76
CA PRO A 138 11.78 -14.08 -11.91
C PRO A 138 10.99 -12.87 -12.41
N LEU A 139 10.73 -11.84 -11.58
CA LEU A 139 10.05 -10.62 -12.01
C LEU A 139 10.97 -9.70 -12.80
N LEU A 140 12.26 -9.65 -12.44
CA LEU A 140 13.27 -8.89 -13.16
C LEU A 140 13.56 -9.51 -14.54
N ASP A 141 13.59 -10.84 -14.62
CA ASP A 141 13.86 -11.59 -15.86
C ASP A 141 12.73 -11.49 -16.90
N ARG A 142 11.49 -11.14 -16.48
CA ARG A 142 10.36 -10.92 -17.39
C ARG A 142 10.57 -9.75 -18.35
N ARG A 143 11.54 -8.87 -18.09
CA ARG A 143 12.00 -7.92 -19.11
C ARG A 143 12.81 -8.66 -20.17
N ARG A 144 12.16 -9.02 -21.27
CA ARG A 144 12.88 -9.21 -22.53
C ARG A 144 13.48 -7.87 -22.94
N PRO A 145 14.79 -7.76 -23.21
CA PRO A 145 15.32 -6.64 -23.96
C PRO A 145 14.65 -6.65 -25.35
N SER A 146 14.05 -5.53 -25.73
CA SER A 146 13.78 -5.20 -27.14
C SER A 146 15.10 -4.89 -27.84
#